data_AF-A0A3D2E0R6-F1
#
_entry.id   AF-A0A3D2E0R6-F1
#
_cell.length_a   1.000
_cell.length_b   1.000
_cell.length_c   1.000
_cell.angle_alpha   90.00
_cell.angle_beta   90.00
_cell.angle_gamma   90.00
#
_symmetry.space_group_name_H-M   'P 1'
#
loop_
_entity.id
_entity.type
_entity.pdbx_description
1 polymer ?
#
loop_
_entity_poly.entity_id
_entity_poly.type
_entity_poly.pdbx_seq_one_letter_code
_entity_poly.pdbx_strand_id
1 'polypeptide(L)'
;MIKSQFSKENQDFDVDNRVVSSLTIEEDEQENSLRPHTMDEYVGQAKIKKNLEVFISATKARNDALDHVLLYGPPGLGKTTLAHVIAGELGAQIRVTSGPAIEKAADLAALLTNLEKGDVLFIDEIHRLNRNIEEVLYPAMEDFSLDLVTGTGPMARSIRIPLKRFTL
;
A
#
# COMPACT_ATOMS: atom_id res chain seq x y z
N MET A 1 12.66 -47.16 48.26
CA MET A 1 11.29 -47.31 47.71
C MET A 1 10.54 -46.03 48.06
N ILE A 2 9.67 -45.54 47.17
CA ILE A 2 8.98 -44.22 47.16
C ILE A 2 9.66 -43.18 46.25
N LYS A 3 9.28 -43.21 44.96
CA LYS A 3 9.30 -42.10 44.00
C LYS A 3 7.83 -41.76 43.69
N SER A 4 7.59 -40.51 43.28
CA SER A 4 6.39 -40.00 42.61
C SER A 4 5.34 -39.28 43.46
N GLN A 5 5.70 -38.06 43.89
CA GLN A 5 4.75 -36.94 43.91
C GLN A 5 5.27 -35.89 42.92
N PHE A 6 4.70 -35.86 41.72
CA PHE A 6 4.72 -34.70 40.83
C PHE A 6 3.27 -34.42 40.48
N SER A 7 2.73 -33.41 41.15
CA SER A 7 1.41 -32.86 40.89
C SER A 7 1.36 -32.33 39.46
N LYS A 8 0.38 -32.81 38.69
CA LYS A 8 -0.02 -32.19 37.42
C LYS A 8 -0.82 -30.94 37.75
N GLU A 9 -0.19 -29.78 37.68
CA GLU A 9 -0.87 -28.51 37.47
C GLU A 9 -0.53 -28.06 36.05
N ASN A 10 -1.26 -28.59 35.07
CA ASN A 10 -1.37 -27.93 33.78
C ASN A 10 -2.39 -26.81 33.97
N GLN A 11 -1.90 -25.58 34.10
CA GLN A 11 -2.74 -24.39 33.93
C GLN A 11 -3.25 -24.39 32.49
N ASP A 12 -4.55 -24.62 32.34
CA ASP A 12 -5.28 -24.36 31.11
C ASP A 12 -5.15 -22.86 30.80
N PHE A 13 -4.26 -22.53 29.88
CA PHE A 13 -4.25 -21.21 29.25
C PHE A 13 -5.42 -21.20 28.27
N ASP A 14 -6.49 -20.48 28.62
CA ASP A 14 -7.62 -20.18 27.74
C ASP A 14 -7.12 -19.46 26.49
N VAL A 15 -6.96 -20.22 25.40
CA VAL A 15 -6.54 -19.72 24.08
C VAL A 15 -7.67 -18.91 23.41
N ASP A 16 -8.89 -18.95 23.96
CA ASP A 16 -10.09 -18.33 23.40
C ASP A 16 -10.25 -16.83 23.69
N ASN A 17 -9.32 -16.19 24.42
CA ASN A 17 -9.40 -14.76 24.73
C ASN A 17 -8.49 -13.85 23.89
N ARG A 18 -8.07 -14.29 22.70
CA ARG A 18 -7.43 -13.39 21.72
C ARG A 18 -8.50 -12.58 20.98
N VAL A 19 -8.79 -11.39 21.51
CA VAL A 19 -9.67 -10.36 20.92
C VAL A 19 -8.99 -9.62 19.75
N VAL A 20 -8.35 -10.34 18.84
CA VAL A 20 -7.93 -9.78 17.55
C VAL A 20 -8.28 -10.79 16.48
N SER A 21 -9.55 -10.77 16.06
CA SER A 21 -9.99 -11.46 14.86
C SER A 21 -9.69 -10.56 13.67
N SER A 22 -9.10 -11.11 12.61
CA SER A 22 -8.87 -10.42 11.33
C SER A 22 -10.14 -10.30 10.47
N LEU A 23 -11.31 -10.23 11.11
CA LEU A 23 -12.59 -9.95 10.48
C LEU A 23 -12.81 -8.44 10.58
N THR A 24 -13.08 -7.78 9.45
CA THR A 24 -13.51 -6.37 9.41
C THR A 24 -14.67 -6.17 10.37
N ILE A 25 -14.47 -5.35 11.40
CA ILE A 25 -15.49 -5.02 12.41
C ILE A 25 -16.22 -3.76 11.93
N GLU A 26 -17.49 -3.58 12.29
CA GLU A 26 -18.29 -2.37 11.98
C GLU A 26 -17.60 -1.05 12.38
N GLU A 27 -16.66 -1.10 13.33
CA GLU A 27 -15.80 0.03 13.72
C GLU A 27 -14.84 0.48 12.59
N ASP A 28 -14.32 -0.44 11.77
CA ASP A 28 -13.45 -0.13 10.62
C ASP A 28 -14.23 0.61 9.51
N GLU A 29 -15.52 0.33 9.35
CA GLU A 29 -16.40 1.03 8.41
C GLU A 29 -16.74 2.45 8.90
N GLN A 30 -16.93 2.63 10.21
CA GLN A 30 -17.11 3.95 10.82
C GLN A 30 -15.84 4.80 10.73
N GLU A 31 -14.66 4.23 10.97
CA GLU A 31 -13.37 4.94 10.79
C GLU A 31 -13.16 5.40 9.34
N ASN A 32 -13.58 4.59 8.36
CA ASN A 32 -13.53 4.98 6.96
C ASN A 32 -14.45 6.16 6.62
N SER A 33 -15.63 6.27 7.27
CA SER A 33 -16.56 7.38 7.05
C SER A 33 -16.07 8.73 7.59
N LEU A 34 -15.17 8.70 8.57
CA LEU A 34 -14.61 9.90 9.21
C LEU A 34 -13.33 10.39 8.53
N ARG A 35 -12.75 9.60 7.60
CA ARG A 35 -11.53 9.96 6.91
C ARG A 35 -11.83 11.03 5.85
N PRO A 36 -11.12 12.17 5.85
CA PRO A 36 -11.21 13.16 4.78
C PRO A 36 -11.09 12.55 3.39
N HIS A 37 -11.98 12.95 2.50
CA HIS A 37 -11.96 12.59 1.07
C HIS A 37 -11.48 13.73 0.18
N THR A 38 -11.50 14.96 0.69
CA THR A 38 -11.09 16.19 -0.03
C THR A 38 -9.98 16.93 0.71
N MET A 39 -9.25 17.79 -0.01
CA MET A 39 -8.17 18.60 0.57
C MET A 39 -8.70 19.61 1.62
N ASP A 40 -9.94 20.04 1.45
CA ASP A 40 -10.63 20.97 2.35
C ASP A 40 -10.97 20.33 3.70
N GLU A 41 -11.35 19.05 3.70
CA GLU A 41 -11.61 18.26 4.90
C GLU A 41 -10.33 17.90 5.67
N TYR A 42 -9.17 17.89 5.00
CA TYR A 42 -7.90 17.56 5.63
C TYR A 42 -7.37 18.74 6.45
N VAL A 43 -7.56 18.67 7.78
CA VAL A 43 -7.20 19.75 8.70
C VAL A 43 -5.68 19.82 8.93
N GLY A 44 -5.13 21.03 8.88
CA GLY A 44 -3.70 21.29 9.11
C GLY A 44 -2.84 21.16 7.85
N GLN A 45 -1.53 20.92 8.05
CA GLN A 45 -0.55 20.68 6.97
C GLN A 45 -0.55 21.70 5.81
N ALA A 46 -0.87 22.98 6.07
CA ALA A 46 -1.13 24.00 5.04
C ALA A 46 -0.06 24.10 3.93
N LYS A 47 1.22 23.92 4.29
CA LYS A 47 2.32 23.92 3.32
C LYS A 47 2.25 22.73 2.35
N ILE A 48 1.95 21.53 2.84
CA ILE A 48 1.82 20.32 2.02
C ILE A 48 0.59 20.45 1.13
N LYS A 49 -0.54 20.89 1.68
CA LYS A 49 -1.79 21.09 0.93
C LYS A 49 -1.61 22.03 -0.25
N LYS A 50 -1.04 23.21 -0.01
CA LYS A 50 -0.75 24.20 -1.07
C LYS A 50 0.16 23.66 -2.17
N ASN A 51 1.17 22.86 -1.81
CA ASN A 51 2.04 22.25 -2.81
C ASN A 51 1.28 21.22 -3.66
N LEU A 52 0.52 20.32 -3.01
CA LEU A 52 -0.26 19.29 -3.69
C LEU A 52 -1.35 19.89 -4.58
N GLU A 53 -2.03 20.95 -4.15
CA GLU A 53 -3.03 21.65 -4.95
C GLU A 53 -2.48 22.12 -6.31
N VAL A 54 -1.24 22.63 -6.33
CA VAL A 54 -0.58 23.06 -7.57
C VAL A 54 -0.32 21.87 -8.50
N PHE A 55 0.23 20.77 -7.97
CA PHE A 55 0.53 19.58 -8.78
C PHE A 55 -0.73 18.88 -9.28
N ILE A 56 -1.75 18.74 -8.43
CA ILE A 56 -3.04 18.15 -8.77
C ILE A 56 -3.74 18.98 -9.84
N SER A 57 -3.78 20.31 -9.68
CA SER A 57 -4.41 21.19 -10.68
C SER A 57 -3.73 21.10 -12.04
N ALA A 58 -2.39 21.10 -12.06
CA ALA A 58 -1.62 20.93 -13.29
C ALA A 58 -1.85 19.56 -13.95
N THR A 59 -1.96 18.51 -13.14
CA THR A 59 -2.21 17.14 -13.58
C THR A 59 -3.60 17.00 -14.20
N LYS A 60 -4.63 17.52 -13.53
CA LYS A 60 -6.01 17.59 -14.05
C LYS A 60 -6.09 18.31 -15.39
N ALA A 61 -5.41 19.46 -15.52
CA ALA A 61 -5.40 20.25 -16.74
C ALA A 61 -4.79 19.49 -17.94
N ARG A 62 -3.86 18.56 -17.68
CA ARG A 62 -3.21 17.72 -18.71
C ARG A 62 -3.92 16.39 -18.95
N ASN A 63 -4.91 16.03 -18.14
CA ASN A 63 -5.54 14.71 -18.15
C ASN A 63 -4.51 13.55 -18.10
N ASP A 64 -3.57 13.67 -17.17
CA ASP A 64 -2.47 12.71 -16.97
C ASP A 64 -2.43 12.17 -15.54
N ALA A 65 -1.53 11.24 -15.24
CA ALA A 65 -1.25 10.80 -13.87
C ALA A 65 -0.42 11.84 -13.11
N LEU A 66 -0.58 11.88 -11.78
CA LEU A 66 0.28 12.68 -10.91
C LEU A 66 1.66 12.00 -10.84
N ASP A 67 2.71 12.80 -10.70
CA ASP A 67 4.03 12.26 -10.38
C ASP A 67 4.01 11.52 -9.04
N HIS A 68 4.87 10.51 -8.87
CA HIS A 68 4.94 9.73 -7.63
C HIS A 68 5.22 10.61 -6.39
N VAL A 69 4.56 10.31 -5.27
CA VAL A 69 4.58 11.12 -4.04
C VAL A 69 5.08 10.29 -2.87
N LEU A 70 6.20 10.72 -2.26
CA LEU A 70 6.67 10.11 -1.02
C LEU A 70 6.12 10.85 0.21
N LEU A 71 5.28 10.17 0.99
CA LEU A 71 4.80 10.65 2.28
C LEU A 71 5.63 10.07 3.41
N TYR A 72 6.36 10.91 4.15
CA TYR A 72 7.18 10.48 5.28
C TYR A 72 6.82 11.25 6.56
N GLY A 73 6.98 10.58 7.70
CA GLY A 73 6.75 11.17 9.01
C GLY A 73 6.29 10.13 10.04
N PRO A 74 6.24 10.50 11.33
CA PRO A 74 5.74 9.67 12.41
C PRO A 74 4.37 9.00 12.11
N PRO A 75 4.08 7.84 12.72
CA PRO A 75 2.75 7.23 12.67
C PRO A 75 1.69 8.21 13.23
N GLY A 76 0.46 8.13 12.71
CA GLY A 76 -0.65 8.97 13.18
C GLY A 76 -0.75 10.37 12.58
N LEU A 77 0.16 10.81 11.71
CA LEU A 77 0.07 12.11 11.03
C LEU A 77 -0.85 12.16 9.81
N GLY A 78 -1.64 11.10 9.58
CA GLY A 78 -2.58 11.04 8.47
C GLY A 78 -1.94 10.87 7.10
N LYS A 79 -0.82 10.13 6.98
CA LYS A 79 -0.21 9.80 5.68
C LYS A 79 -1.18 9.00 4.79
N THR A 80 -1.77 7.95 5.34
CA THR A 80 -2.79 7.14 4.68
C THR A 80 -4.00 8.00 4.30
N THR A 81 -4.46 8.86 5.22
CA THR A 81 -5.52 9.84 4.94
C THR A 81 -5.18 10.73 3.76
N LEU A 82 -3.97 11.29 3.73
CA LEU A 82 -3.54 12.17 2.66
C LEU A 82 -3.45 11.45 1.30
N ALA A 83 -3.05 10.18 1.27
CA ALA A 83 -3.09 9.38 0.05
C ALA A 83 -4.51 9.22 -0.50
N HIS A 84 -5.50 8.96 0.37
CA HIS A 84 -6.91 8.92 -0.03
C HIS A 84 -7.41 10.27 -0.52
N VAL A 85 -7.03 11.36 0.14
CA VAL A 85 -7.37 12.72 -0.30
C VAL A 85 -6.77 13.02 -1.67
N ILE A 86 -5.52 12.64 -1.93
CA ILE A 86 -4.89 12.81 -3.26
C ILE A 86 -5.68 12.07 -4.34
N ALA A 87 -6.05 10.81 -4.10
CA ALA A 87 -6.85 10.03 -5.05
C ALA A 87 -8.25 10.63 -5.27
N GLY A 88 -8.91 11.05 -4.18
CA GLY A 88 -10.22 11.71 -4.21
C GLY A 88 -10.19 13.02 -5.02
N GLU A 89 -9.17 13.84 -4.78
CA GLU A 89 -8.93 15.04 -5.56
C GLU A 89 -8.72 14.72 -7.04
N LEU A 90 -7.90 13.72 -7.38
CA LEU A 90 -7.66 13.32 -8.77
C LEU A 90 -8.87 12.65 -9.44
N GLY A 91 -9.91 12.27 -8.67
CA GLY A 91 -11.01 11.45 -9.16
C GLY A 91 -10.57 10.04 -9.57
N ALA A 92 -9.50 9.55 -8.98
CA ALA A 92 -8.84 8.29 -9.32
C ALA A 92 -9.19 7.18 -8.31
N GLN A 93 -9.07 5.92 -8.72
CA GLN A 93 -9.14 4.80 -7.77
C GLN A 93 -7.84 4.71 -6.98
N ILE A 94 -7.95 4.29 -5.71
CA ILE A 94 -6.79 4.01 -4.86
C ILE A 94 -6.72 2.52 -4.53
N ARG A 95 -5.56 1.92 -4.78
CA ARG A 95 -5.19 0.58 -4.34
C ARG A 95 -4.24 0.72 -3.16
N VAL A 96 -4.63 0.18 -2.01
CA VAL A 96 -3.81 0.23 -0.79
C VAL A 96 -3.15 -1.12 -0.58
N THR A 97 -1.85 -1.11 -0.28
CA THR A 97 -1.08 -2.27 0.18
C THR A 97 -0.01 -1.81 1.17
N SER A 98 0.80 -2.73 1.68
CA SER A 98 1.95 -2.41 2.51
C SER A 98 3.22 -3.07 1.98
N GLY A 99 4.38 -2.47 2.27
CA GLY A 99 5.68 -3.02 1.92
C GLY A 99 5.83 -4.49 2.33
N PRO A 100 5.51 -4.88 3.58
CA PRO A 100 5.58 -6.27 4.03
C PRO A 100 4.61 -7.22 3.32
N ALA A 101 3.50 -6.72 2.76
CA ALA A 101 2.53 -7.56 2.05
C ALA A 101 3.00 -7.95 0.63
N ILE A 102 4.03 -7.28 0.10
CA ILE A 102 4.59 -7.57 -1.22
C ILE A 102 5.84 -8.45 -1.04
N GLU A 103 5.63 -9.77 -1.10
CA GLU A 103 6.69 -10.74 -0.84
C GLU A 103 7.47 -11.12 -2.11
N LYS A 104 6.81 -11.12 -3.28
CA LYS A 104 7.35 -11.60 -4.55
C LYS A 104 7.04 -10.63 -5.68
N ALA A 105 7.89 -10.65 -6.72
CA ALA A 105 7.71 -9.82 -7.92
C ALA A 105 6.34 -10.06 -8.60
N ALA A 106 5.79 -11.28 -8.48
CA ALA A 106 4.46 -11.61 -8.96
C ALA A 106 3.34 -10.84 -8.24
N ASP A 107 3.48 -10.56 -6.95
CA ASP A 107 2.49 -9.82 -6.15
C ASP A 107 2.46 -8.36 -6.61
N LEU A 108 3.64 -7.75 -6.77
CA LEU A 108 3.78 -6.39 -7.32
C LEU A 108 3.24 -6.32 -8.75
N ALA A 109 3.55 -7.31 -9.59
CA ALA A 109 3.04 -7.38 -10.94
C ALA A 109 1.50 -7.43 -10.97
N ALA A 110 0.89 -8.28 -10.14
CA ALA A 110 -0.57 -8.39 -10.05
C ALA A 110 -1.23 -7.08 -9.60
N LEU A 111 -0.59 -6.31 -8.71
CA LEU A 111 -1.08 -4.98 -8.33
C LEU A 111 -1.01 -4.01 -9.50
N LEU A 112 0.18 -3.86 -10.10
CA LEU A 112 0.46 -2.86 -11.13
C LEU A 112 -0.29 -3.11 -12.44
N THR A 113 -0.42 -4.35 -12.89
CA THR A 113 -1.11 -4.66 -14.15
C THR A 113 -2.62 -4.42 -14.08
N ASN A 114 -3.18 -4.34 -12.86
CA ASN A 114 -4.60 -4.08 -12.63
C ASN A 114 -4.93 -2.60 -12.40
N LEU A 115 -3.95 -1.70 -12.48
CA LEU A 115 -4.16 -0.26 -12.36
C LEU A 115 -4.65 0.32 -13.69
N GLU A 116 -5.57 1.27 -13.61
CA GLU A 116 -5.99 2.11 -14.71
C GLU A 116 -5.13 3.39 -14.81
N LYS A 117 -5.22 4.09 -15.95
CA LYS A 117 -4.47 5.35 -16.13
C LYS A 117 -4.94 6.37 -15.09
N GLY A 118 -4.00 6.87 -14.29
CA GLY A 118 -4.26 7.87 -13.25
C GLY A 118 -4.57 7.29 -11.88
N ASP A 119 -4.73 5.97 -11.75
CA ASP A 119 -4.93 5.33 -10.44
C ASP A 119 -3.74 5.57 -9.50
N VAL A 120 -4.03 5.52 -8.21
CA VAL A 120 -3.06 5.68 -7.12
C VAL A 120 -2.78 4.31 -6.49
N LEU A 121 -1.52 3.91 -6.46
CA LEU A 121 -1.04 2.75 -5.70
C LEU A 121 -0.36 3.24 -4.43
N PHE A 122 -1.04 3.17 -3.30
CA PHE A 122 -0.46 3.54 -2.01
C PHE A 122 0.18 2.32 -1.35
N ILE A 123 1.50 2.40 -1.10
CA ILE A 123 2.27 1.38 -0.37
C ILE A 123 2.65 1.94 1.00
N ASP A 124 1.92 1.54 2.04
CA ASP A 124 2.30 1.90 3.41
C ASP A 124 3.56 1.15 3.83
N GLU A 125 4.36 1.74 4.72
CA GLU A 125 5.64 1.19 5.15
C GLU A 125 6.55 0.76 3.98
N ILE A 126 6.57 1.55 2.89
CA ILE A 126 7.35 1.22 1.68
C ILE A 126 8.83 0.93 1.96
N HIS A 127 9.39 1.49 3.03
CA HIS A 127 10.74 1.23 3.54
C HIS A 127 10.98 -0.22 4.00
N ARG A 128 9.92 -1.04 4.11
CA ARG A 128 9.98 -2.47 4.46
C ARG A 128 9.87 -3.37 3.23
N LEU A 129 9.87 -2.82 2.02
CA LEU A 129 9.97 -3.63 0.81
C LEU A 129 11.26 -4.45 0.81
N ASN A 130 11.17 -5.68 0.32
CA ASN A 130 12.38 -6.45 0.06
C ASN A 130 13.15 -5.80 -1.10
N ARG A 131 14.48 -5.72 -0.99
CA ARG A 131 15.37 -5.21 -2.04
C ARG A 131 15.07 -5.76 -3.44
N ASN A 132 14.76 -7.05 -3.56
CA ASN A 132 14.40 -7.66 -4.84
C ASN A 132 13.13 -7.03 -5.46
N ILE A 133 12.19 -6.60 -4.62
CA ILE A 133 10.95 -5.93 -5.05
C ILE A 133 11.22 -4.47 -5.39
N GLU A 134 12.07 -3.78 -4.63
CA GLU A 134 12.50 -2.42 -4.97
C GLU A 134 13.13 -2.36 -6.36
N GLU A 135 14.03 -3.31 -6.69
CA GLU A 135 14.67 -3.42 -8.01
C GLU A 135 13.65 -3.62 -9.14
N VAL A 136 12.54 -4.32 -8.88
CA VAL A 136 11.43 -4.49 -9.84
C VAL A 136 10.55 -3.25 -9.93
N LEU A 137 10.44 -2.48 -8.84
CA LEU A 137 9.60 -1.29 -8.77
C LEU A 137 10.21 -0.09 -9.52
N TYR A 138 11.53 0.07 -9.57
CA TYR A 138 12.18 1.20 -10.27
C TYR A 138 11.75 1.33 -11.75
N PRO A 139 11.85 0.28 -12.59
CA PRO A 139 11.39 0.38 -13.99
C PRO A 139 9.88 0.63 -14.12
N ALA A 140 9.08 0.20 -13.14
CA ALA A 140 7.66 0.46 -13.13
C ALA A 140 7.35 1.94 -12.87
N MET A 141 8.15 2.62 -12.05
CA MET A 141 8.02 4.05 -11.76
C MET A 141 8.63 4.93 -12.87
N GLU A 142 9.78 4.54 -13.42
CA GLU A 142 10.52 5.36 -14.38
C GLU A 142 9.97 5.20 -15.81
N ASP A 143 9.82 3.95 -16.26
CA ASP A 143 9.49 3.61 -17.65
C ASP A 143 8.06 3.12 -17.83
N PHE A 144 7.28 2.97 -16.75
CA PHE A 144 5.97 2.32 -16.75
C PHE A 144 6.02 0.93 -17.41
N SER A 145 6.98 0.11 -17.00
CA SER A 145 7.09 -1.27 -17.49
C SER A 145 7.64 -2.21 -16.43
N LEU A 146 7.29 -3.49 -16.51
CA LEU A 146 7.80 -4.55 -15.65
C LEU A 146 8.52 -5.60 -16.47
N ASP A 147 9.70 -5.99 -16.00
CA ASP A 147 10.44 -7.13 -16.54
C ASP A 147 10.25 -8.34 -15.62
N LEU A 148 9.58 -9.38 -16.13
CA LEU A 148 9.31 -10.60 -15.37
C LEU A 148 9.95 -11.80 -16.05
N VAL A 149 10.65 -12.62 -15.25
CA VAL A 149 11.14 -13.92 -15.70
C VAL A 149 10.04 -14.96 -15.52
N THR A 150 9.66 -15.62 -16.62
CA THR A 150 8.68 -16.71 -16.63
C THR A 150 9.35 -18.02 -16.99
N GLY A 151 8.94 -19.12 -16.33
CA GLY A 151 9.54 -20.44 -16.53
C GLY A 151 10.73 -20.71 -15.61
N THR A 152 11.28 -21.93 -15.66
CA THR A 152 12.42 -22.36 -14.84
C THR A 152 13.49 -23.04 -15.70
N GLY A 153 14.74 -22.94 -15.28
CA GLY A 153 15.88 -23.59 -15.94
C GLY A 153 16.11 -23.08 -17.37
N PRO A 154 16.49 -23.95 -18.32
CA PRO A 154 16.80 -23.56 -19.70
C PRO A 154 15.65 -22.91 -20.48
N MET A 155 14.42 -23.03 -19.97
CA MET A 155 13.20 -22.50 -20.60
C MET A 155 12.76 -21.15 -20.01
N ALA A 156 13.52 -20.59 -19.07
CA ALA A 156 13.24 -19.28 -18.51
C ALA A 156 13.34 -18.21 -19.60
N ARG A 157 12.30 -17.37 -19.71
CA ARG A 157 12.26 -16.23 -20.64
C ARG A 157 11.86 -14.96 -19.91
N SER A 158 12.52 -13.85 -20.26
CA SER A 158 12.11 -12.53 -19.78
C SER A 158 10.98 -11.99 -20.64
N ILE A 159 9.94 -11.47 -20.00
CA ILE A 159 8.80 -10.81 -20.63
C ILE A 159 8.73 -9.39 -20.07
N ARG A 160 8.72 -8.40 -20.97
CA ARG A 160 8.46 -7.00 -20.62
C ARG A 160 6.97 -6.71 -20.77
N ILE A 161 6.34 -6.25 -19.70
CA ILE A 161 4.92 -5.90 -19.65
C ILE A 161 4.81 -4.38 -19.55
N PRO A 162 4.17 -3.70 -20.51
CA PRO A 162 3.89 -2.27 -20.40
C PRO A 162 2.80 -2.04 -19.35
N LEU A 163 2.95 -0.99 -18.55
CA LEU A 163 2.00 -0.55 -17.54
C LEU A 163 1.28 0.73 -17.98
N LYS A 164 0.09 0.95 -17.43
CA LYS A 164 -0.58 2.25 -17.50
C LYS A 164 0.11 3.22 -16.55
N ARG A 165 0.09 4.52 -16.87
CA ARG A 165 0.63 5.56 -15.98
C ARG A 165 -0.18 5.60 -14.69
N PHE A 166 0.49 5.47 -13.56
CA PHE A 166 -0.09 5.48 -12.22
C PHE A 166 0.69 6.43 -11.31
N THR A 167 0.07 6.81 -10.21
CA THR A 167 0.73 7.54 -9.11
C THR A 167 1.08 6.54 -8.02
N LEU A 168 2.28 6.64 -7.45
CA LEU A 168 2.73 5.84 -6.31
C LEU A 168 2.72 6.75 -5.08
#